data_AF-A0A371D1S2-F1
#
_entry.id   AF-A0A371D1S2-F1
#
_cell.length_a   1.000
_cell.length_b   1.000
_cell.length_c   1.000
_cell.angle_alpha   90.00
_cell.angle_beta   90.00
_cell.angle_gamma   90.00
#
_symmetry.space_group_name_H-M   'P 1'
#
loop_
_entity.id
_entity.type
_entity.pdbx_description
1 polymer ?
#
loop_
_entity_poly.entity_id
_entity_poly.type
_entity_poly.pdbx_seq_one_letter_code
_entity_poly.pdbx_strand_id
1 'polypeptide(L)'
;MTTLLTPISEQNIGTLAGFDEDVEPNEEWKEALKGRIEKELQSMADKVRQERDTQLRGAPEGSPQYEAIMRNYQASIDRVRRIAQDQFNQELKIARFERSLALGKEVE
;
A
#
# COMPACT_ATOMS: atom_id res chain seq x y z
N MET A 1 -5.59 -14.68 4.80
CA MET A 1 -5.80 -13.23 4.61
C MET A 1 -4.67 -12.76 3.69
N THR A 2 -4.99 -12.26 2.50
CA THR A 2 -3.98 -11.81 1.53
C THR A 2 -3.67 -10.34 1.83
N THR A 3 -2.58 -10.07 2.54
CA THR A 3 -2.09 -8.72 2.85
C THR A 3 -1.91 -7.94 1.54
N LEU A 4 -2.46 -6.72 1.47
CA LEU A 4 -2.40 -5.89 0.26
C LEU A 4 -1.01 -5.28 0.06
N LEU A 5 -0.30 -5.12 1.17
CA LEU A 5 1.09 -4.71 1.26
C LEU A 5 1.91 -5.96 1.59
N THR A 6 2.28 -6.75 0.58
CA THR A 6 3.35 -7.75 0.76
C THR A 6 4.59 -7.09 1.35
N PRO A 7 5.36 -7.78 2.20
CA PRO A 7 6.46 -7.16 2.94
C PRO A 7 7.50 -6.63 1.96
N ILE A 8 7.60 -5.31 1.87
CA ILE A 8 8.75 -4.59 1.31
C ILE A 8 9.91 -4.63 2.33
N SER A 9 10.04 -5.72 3.10
CA SER A 9 11.09 -5.84 4.12
C SER A 9 12.34 -6.53 3.57
N GLU A 10 12.31 -7.11 2.35
CA GLU A 10 13.43 -7.92 1.85
C GLU A 10 13.90 -7.61 0.42
N GLN A 11 13.30 -6.65 -0.28
CA GLN A 11 13.81 -6.24 -1.60
C GLN A 11 14.75 -5.04 -1.47
N ASN A 12 15.97 -5.35 -1.01
CA ASN A 12 17.20 -4.69 -1.45
C ASN A 12 17.24 -3.16 -1.27
N ILE A 13 17.08 -2.67 -0.04
CA ILE A 13 17.70 -1.40 0.34
C ILE A 13 19.13 -1.74 0.74
N GLY A 14 20.00 -1.94 -0.25
CA GLY A 14 21.43 -1.98 -0.01
C GLY A 14 21.80 -0.69 0.73
N THR A 15 22.37 -0.82 1.92
CA THR A 15 23.09 0.19 2.72
C THR A 15 23.18 1.55 2.04
N LEU A 16 22.08 2.32 2.02
CA LEU A 16 22.08 3.69 1.56
C LEU A 16 22.61 4.49 2.74
N ALA A 17 23.93 4.66 2.77
CA ALA A 17 24.61 5.60 3.64
C ALA A 17 23.89 6.96 3.56
N GLY A 18 23.22 7.36 4.65
CA GLY A 18 22.60 8.68 4.76
C GLY A 18 21.17 8.74 5.33
N PHE A 19 20.55 7.64 5.77
CA PHE A 19 19.31 7.76 6.55
C PHE A 19 19.64 8.03 8.03
N ASP A 20 19.22 9.20 8.50
CA ASP A 20 19.32 9.59 9.90
C ASP A 20 18.37 8.71 10.74
N GLU A 21 18.93 7.71 11.43
CA GLU A 21 18.18 6.77 12.28
C GLU A 21 17.36 7.49 13.35
N ASP A 22 17.75 8.71 13.76
CA ASP A 22 17.01 9.48 14.76
C ASP A 22 15.67 10.00 14.21
N VAL A 23 15.57 10.16 12.88
CA VAL A 23 14.42 10.73 12.18
C VAL A 23 13.49 9.65 11.63
N GLU A 24 14.01 8.44 11.42
CA GLU A 24 13.24 7.31 10.87
C GLU A 24 12.26 6.74 11.93
N PRO A 25 10.97 6.58 11.60
CA PRO A 25 10.06 5.83 12.46
C PRO A 25 10.47 4.35 12.55
N ASN A 26 10.31 3.76 13.73
CA ASN A 26 10.62 2.35 13.93
C ASN A 26 9.65 1.42 13.14
N GLU A 27 10.02 0.15 13.05
CA GLU A 27 9.22 -0.84 12.32
C GLU A 27 7.81 -1.02 12.93
N GLU A 28 7.66 -0.92 14.25
CA GLU A 28 6.34 -0.99 14.90
C GLU A 28 5.40 0.13 14.43
N TRP A 29 5.92 1.36 14.31
CA TRP A 29 5.15 2.49 13.77
C TRP A 29 4.77 2.28 12.31
N LYS A 30 5.69 1.74 11.49
CA LYS A 30 5.41 1.43 10.08
C LYS A 30 4.34 0.35 9.95
N GLU A 31 4.40 -0.71 10.75
CA GLU A 31 3.38 -1.77 10.76
C GLU A 31 2.02 -1.25 11.22
N ALA A 32 1.97 -0.39 12.25
CA ALA A 32 0.74 0.26 12.67
C ALA A 32 0.15 1.16 11.57
N LEU A 33 0.99 1.91 10.86
CA LEU A 33 0.58 2.73 9.72
C LEU A 33 0.02 1.87 8.58
N LYS A 34 0.69 0.77 8.23
CA LYS A 34 0.19 -0.20 7.23
C LYS A 34 -1.20 -0.71 7.62
N GLY A 35 -1.37 -1.16 8.86
CA GLY A 35 -2.67 -1.66 9.34
C GLY A 35 -3.78 -0.61 9.29
N ARG A 36 -3.46 0.66 9.57
CA ARG A 36 -4.41 1.77 9.44
C ARG A 36 -4.80 2.02 7.99
N ILE A 37 -3.83 2.13 7.09
CA ILE A 37 -4.05 2.33 5.65
C ILE A 37 -4.88 1.18 5.07
N GLU A 38 -4.56 -0.07 5.42
CA GLU A 38 -5.32 -1.24 4.99
C GLU A 38 -6.78 -1.16 5.46
N LYS A 39 -7.03 -0.76 6.70
CA LYS A 39 -8.38 -0.59 7.23
C LYS A 39 -9.16 0.52 6.51
N GLU A 40 -8.50 1.63 6.19
CA GLU A 40 -9.11 2.75 5.45
C GLU A 40 -9.47 2.35 4.01
N LEU A 41 -8.60 1.58 3.35
CA LEU A 41 -8.80 1.14 1.97
C LEU A 41 -9.60 -0.16 1.83
N GLN A 42 -9.90 -0.84 2.94
CA GLN A 42 -10.64 -2.11 2.97
C GLN A 42 -11.96 -2.01 2.20
N SER A 43 -12.74 -0.95 2.42
CA SER A 43 -14.02 -0.72 1.72
C SER A 43 -13.84 -0.63 0.20
N MET A 44 -12.77 0.02 -0.26
CA MET A 44 -12.46 0.14 -1.68
C MET A 44 -12.04 -1.21 -2.28
N ALA A 45 -11.19 -1.96 -1.57
CA ALA A 45 -10.80 -3.30 -1.99
C ALA A 45 -11.99 -4.27 -2.04
N ASP A 46 -12.88 -4.20 -1.06
CA ASP A 46 -14.09 -5.04 -1.01
C ASP A 46 -15.07 -4.70 -2.12
N LYS A 47 -15.24 -3.41 -2.44
CA LYS A 47 -16.03 -2.99 -3.59
C LYS A 47 -15.48 -3.57 -4.91
N VAL A 48 -14.16 -3.50 -5.11
CA VAL A 48 -13.50 -4.07 -6.31
C VAL A 48 -13.71 -5.59 -6.39
N ARG A 49 -13.62 -6.30 -5.27
CA ARG A 49 -13.92 -7.75 -5.20
C ARG A 49 -15.38 -8.05 -5.51
N GLN A 50 -16.30 -7.27 -4.95
CA GLN A 50 -17.73 -7.43 -5.18
C GLN A 50 -18.12 -7.17 -6.65
N GLU A 51 -17.51 -6.16 -7.28
CA GLU A 51 -17.71 -5.87 -8.70
C GLU A 51 -17.22 -7.03 -9.58
N ARG A 52 -16.03 -7.57 -9.30
CA ARG A 52 -15.53 -8.78 -9.96
C ARG A 52 -16.51 -9.94 -9.79
N ASP A 53 -16.91 -10.25 -8.56
CA ASP A 53 -17.77 -11.39 -8.27
C ASP A 53 -19.14 -11.27 -8.93
N THR A 54 -19.66 -10.05 -9.03
CA THR A 54 -20.92 -9.78 -9.73
C THR A 54 -20.79 -10.02 -11.23
N GLN A 55 -19.69 -9.55 -11.85
CA GLN A 55 -19.42 -9.75 -13.27
C GLN A 55 -19.15 -11.22 -13.61
N LEU A 56 -18.48 -11.96 -12.72
CA LEU A 56 -18.14 -13.37 -12.92
C LEU A 56 -19.36 -14.31 -12.92
N ARG A 57 -20.47 -13.96 -12.24
CA ARG A 57 -21.68 -14.81 -12.23
C ARG A 57 -22.27 -15.08 -13.62
N GLY A 58 -22.01 -14.20 -14.58
CA GLY A 58 -22.47 -14.35 -15.97
C GLY A 58 -21.40 -14.79 -16.95
N ALA A 59 -20.16 -15.01 -16.51
CA ALA A 59 -19.02 -15.25 -17.39
C ALA A 59 -18.44 -16.66 -17.17
N PRO A 60 -18.52 -17.56 -18.15
CA PRO A 60 -17.87 -18.87 -18.08
C PRO A 60 -16.35 -18.71 -17.95
N GLU A 61 -15.74 -19.51 -17.07
CA GLU A 61 -14.30 -19.52 -16.88
C GLU A 61 -13.57 -19.83 -18.20
N GLY A 62 -12.48 -19.12 -18.46
CA GLY A 62 -11.71 -19.23 -19.71
C GLY A 62 -12.35 -18.56 -20.93
N SER A 63 -13.54 -17.96 -20.81
CA SER A 63 -14.10 -17.13 -21.87
C SER A 63 -13.33 -15.80 -22.03
N PRO A 64 -13.32 -15.18 -23.22
CA PRO A 64 -12.74 -13.84 -23.40
C PRO A 64 -13.33 -12.79 -22.45
N GLN A 65 -14.61 -12.96 -22.08
CA GLN A 65 -15.28 -12.11 -21.11
C GLN A 65 -14.74 -12.31 -19.69
N TYR A 66 -14.53 -13.56 -19.26
CA TYR A 66 -13.90 -13.88 -17.98
C TYR A 66 -12.51 -13.27 -17.87
N GLU A 67 -11.68 -13.42 -18.90
CA GLU A 67 -10.34 -12.82 -18.91
C GLU A 67 -10.38 -11.30 -18.84
N ALA A 68 -11.32 -10.66 -19.55
CA ALA A 68 -11.49 -9.21 -19.50
C ALA A 68 -11.88 -8.74 -18.09
N ILE A 69 -12.79 -9.46 -17.42
CA ILE A 69 -13.18 -9.18 -16.03
C ILE A 69 -11.96 -9.31 -15.10
N MET A 70 -11.16 -10.36 -15.25
CA MET A 70 -9.97 -10.57 -14.43
C MET A 70 -8.88 -9.51 -14.67
N ARG A 71 -8.66 -9.08 -15.92
CA ARG A 71 -7.76 -7.96 -16.24
C ARG A 71 -8.23 -6.66 -15.59
N ASN A 72 -9.53 -6.36 -15.68
CA ASN A 72 -10.11 -5.17 -15.05
C ASN A 72 -9.98 -5.22 -13.53
N TYR A 73 -10.28 -6.37 -12.92
CA TYR A 73 -10.09 -6.58 -11.49
C TYR A 73 -8.65 -6.35 -11.06
N GLN A 74 -7.68 -6.88 -11.81
CA GLN A 74 -6.26 -6.70 -11.52
C GLN A 74 -5.85 -5.22 -11.58
N ALA A 75 -6.26 -4.50 -12.63
CA ALA A 75 -6.00 -3.07 -12.76
C ALA A 75 -6.62 -2.26 -11.59
N SER A 76 -7.83 -2.61 -11.16
CA SER A 76 -8.50 -1.96 -10.04
C SER A 76 -7.81 -2.24 -8.70
N ILE A 77 -7.40 -3.49 -8.44
CA ILE A 77 -6.64 -3.82 -7.22
C ILE A 77 -5.26 -3.16 -7.22
N ASP A 78 -4.58 -3.09 -8.36
CA ASP A 78 -3.29 -2.40 -8.45
C ASP A 78 -3.43 -0.90 -8.21
N ARG A 79 -4.56 -0.30 -8.61
CA ARG A 79 -4.88 1.07 -8.22
C ARG A 79 -5.05 1.23 -6.71
N VAL A 80 -5.77 0.32 -6.05
CA VAL A 80 -5.90 0.32 -4.58
C VAL A 80 -4.53 0.20 -3.90
N ARG A 81 -3.65 -0.67 -4.41
CA ARG A 81 -2.28 -0.81 -3.90
C ARG A 81 -1.45 0.46 -4.06
N ARG A 82 -1.54 1.15 -5.20
CA ARG A 82 -0.85 2.43 -5.42
C ARG A 82 -1.32 3.49 -4.43
N ILE A 83 -2.63 3.59 -4.19
CA ILE A 83 -3.18 4.51 -3.19
C ILE A 83 -2.61 4.20 -1.80
N ALA A 84 -2.54 2.91 -1.42
CA ALA A 84 -1.97 2.50 -0.14
C ALA A 84 -0.49 2.91 -0.03
N GLN A 85 0.29 2.71 -1.09
CA GLN A 85 1.70 3.06 -1.13
C GLN A 85 1.93 4.58 -1.08
N ASP A 86 1.13 5.35 -1.81
CA ASP A 86 1.21 6.82 -1.81
C ASP A 86 0.88 7.38 -0.42
N GLN A 87 -0.17 6.86 0.23
CA GLN A 87 -0.52 7.23 1.60
C GLN A 87 0.60 6.87 2.58
N PHE A 88 1.17 5.68 2.47
CA PHE A 88 2.27 5.26 3.34
C PHE A 88 3.49 6.18 3.19
N ASN A 89 3.90 6.48 1.96
CA ASN A 89 5.04 7.34 1.67
C ASN A 89 4.80 8.78 2.16
N GLN A 90 3.59 9.29 2.01
CA GLN A 90 3.23 10.62 2.48
C GLN A 90 3.31 10.71 4.00
N GLU A 91 2.69 9.77 4.72
CA GLU A 91 2.71 9.72 6.18
C GLU A 91 4.12 9.50 6.73
N LEU A 92 4.92 8.65 6.07
CA LEU A 92 6.33 8.47 6.42
C LEU A 92 7.14 9.76 6.27
N LYS A 93 6.89 10.52 5.19
CA LYS A 93 7.53 11.83 4.98
C LYS A 93 7.14 12.83 6.05
N ILE A 94 5.86 12.87 6.45
CA ILE A 94 5.36 13.72 7.53
C ILE A 94 6.05 13.35 8.85
N ALA A 95 6.08 12.07 9.21
CA ALA A 95 6.69 11.61 10.46
C ALA A 95 8.19 11.92 10.53
N ARG A 96 8.90 11.78 9.41
CA ARG A 96 10.32 12.20 9.31
C ARG A 96 10.46 13.70 9.52
N PHE A 97 9.62 14.51 8.87
CA PHE A 97 9.65 15.95 9.03
C PHE A 97 9.41 16.38 10.49
N GLU A 98 8.39 15.82 11.14
CA GLU A 98 8.06 16.10 12.55
C GLU A 98 9.20 15.72 13.50
N ARG A 99 9.84 14.57 13.27
CA ARG A 99 10.98 14.12 14.09
C ARG A 99 12.23 14.98 13.85
N SER A 100 12.49 15.39 12.62
CA SER A 100 13.58 16.31 12.31
C SER A 100 13.39 17.66 13.03
N LEU A 101 12.17 18.20 12.99
CA LEU A 101 11.82 19.41 13.74
C LEU A 101 12.02 19.24 15.25
N ALA A 102 11.59 18.11 15.81
CA ALA A 102 11.76 17.81 17.24
C ALA A 102 13.24 17.72 17.66
N LEU A 103 14.11 17.27 16.75
CA LEU A 103 15.56 17.20 16.94
C LEU A 103 16.28 18.53 16.64
N GLY A 104 15.56 19.56 16.19
CA GLY A 104 16.15 20.82 15.75
C GLY A 104 17.03 20.69 14.51
N LYS A 105 16.86 19.61 13.73
CA LYS A 105 17.55 19.39 12.46
C LYS A 105 16.77 20.12 11.36
N GLU A 106 17.42 21.06 10.66
CA GLU A 106 16.84 21.70 9.47
C GLU A 106 16.60 20.63 8.40
N VAL A 107 15.38 20.58 7.89
CA VAL A 107 15.01 19.67 6.80
C VAL A 107 15.31 20.40 5.50
N GLU A 108 16.46 20.12 4.87
CA GLU A 108 16.76 20.58 3.50
C GLU A 108 15.90 19.85 2.44
#